data_AF-A0A969P2G5-F1
#
_entry.id   AF-A0A969P2G5-F1
#
_cell.length_a   1.000
_cell.length_b   1.000
_cell.length_c   1.000
_cell.angle_alpha   90.00
_cell.angle_beta   90.00
_cell.angle_gamma   90.00
#
_symmetry.space_group_name_H-M   'P 1'
#
loop_
_entity.id
_entity.type
_entity.pdbx_description
1 polymer ?
#
loop_
_entity_poly.entity_id
_entity_poly.type
_entity_poly.pdbx_seq_one_letter_code
_entity_poly.pdbx_strand_id
1 'polypeptide(L)'
;MTERPGHCPHLGLKPNRAIRFSSPTPEHRCYVSGEAQDIPVDQANYCLSQNHVSCPLYMGLSLPSTAPSASARMPFLQGGLRGWFTSLNPRDRTIYGAVLVIVLIMVGMYLALGMQLLLPATTIGIESNPDSNSPQRTSDTGILPSDVLPTATPVMIPYE
;
A
#
# COMPACT_ATOMS: atom_id res chain seq x y z
N MET A 1 -6.16 -5.99 -8.77
CA MET A 1 -7.27 -6.90 -8.39
C MET A 1 -8.34 -6.73 -9.44
N THR A 2 -8.38 -7.62 -10.42
CA THR A 2 -9.22 -7.47 -11.61
C THR A 2 -10.66 -7.80 -11.22
N GLU A 3 -11.48 -6.76 -11.21
CA GLU A 3 -12.87 -6.76 -10.79
C GLU A 3 -13.69 -7.73 -11.65
N ARG A 4 -14.49 -8.59 -11.02
CA ARG A 4 -15.33 -9.55 -11.75
C ARG A 4 -16.39 -8.75 -12.51
N PRO A 5 -16.38 -8.73 -13.85
CA PRO A 5 -17.23 -7.84 -14.63
C PRO A 5 -18.69 -8.27 -14.46
N GLY A 6 -19.53 -7.38 -13.94
CA GLY A 6 -20.98 -7.58 -13.92
C GLY A 6 -21.74 -6.96 -12.75
N HIS A 7 -21.10 -6.57 -11.66
CA HIS A 7 -21.80 -6.08 -10.46
C HIS A 7 -20.98 -4.99 -9.75
N CYS A 8 -21.67 -4.08 -9.05
CA CYS A 8 -21.05 -3.00 -8.28
C CYS A 8 -20.16 -3.56 -7.14
N PRO A 9 -18.93 -3.04 -6.95
CA PRO A 9 -18.04 -3.45 -5.86
C PRO A 9 -18.49 -2.94 -4.49
N HIS A 10 -19.27 -1.86 -4.46
CA HIS A 10 -19.76 -1.25 -3.22
C HIS A 10 -21.16 -1.76 -2.83
N LEU A 11 -21.70 -2.73 -3.57
CA LEU A 11 -22.97 -3.37 -3.22
C LEU A 11 -22.73 -4.49 -2.20
N GLY A 12 -23.43 -4.42 -1.07
CA GLY A 12 -23.44 -5.49 -0.08
C GLY A 12 -24.76 -5.57 0.65
N LEU A 13 -24.86 -6.47 1.62
CA LEU A 13 -26.02 -6.62 2.50
C LEU A 13 -25.81 -5.85 3.81
N LYS A 14 -26.89 -5.30 4.38
CA LYS A 14 -26.87 -4.62 5.70
C LYS A 14 -26.06 -5.36 6.78
N PRO A 15 -26.24 -6.68 7.01
CA PRO A 15 -25.45 -7.42 8.00
C PRO A 15 -23.99 -7.69 7.59
N ASN A 16 -23.68 -7.75 6.29
CA ASN A 16 -22.34 -8.08 5.82
C ASN A 16 -22.06 -7.50 4.43
N ARG A 17 -21.10 -6.57 4.36
CA ARG A 17 -20.67 -5.92 3.11
C ARG A 17 -20.09 -6.88 2.07
N ALA A 18 -19.59 -8.04 2.49
CA ALA A 18 -18.92 -9.00 1.61
C ALA A 18 -19.91 -9.94 0.89
N ILE A 19 -21.16 -9.99 1.34
CA ILE A 19 -22.20 -10.85 0.78
C ILE A 19 -23.16 -9.99 -0.01
N ARG A 20 -23.59 -10.51 -1.16
CA ARG A 20 -24.56 -9.90 -2.07
C ARG A 20 -25.46 -10.96 -2.64
N PHE A 21 -26.72 -10.62 -2.91
CA PHE A 21 -27.63 -11.48 -3.65
C PHE A 21 -27.60 -11.14 -5.13
N SER A 22 -27.82 -12.15 -5.98
CA SER A 22 -27.86 -11.98 -7.44
C SER A 22 -29.15 -11.32 -7.94
N SER A 23 -30.16 -11.20 -7.06
CA SER A 23 -31.48 -10.63 -7.34
C SER A 23 -31.68 -9.31 -6.61
N PRO A 24 -32.45 -8.35 -7.15
CA PRO A 24 -32.75 -7.09 -6.48
C PRO A 24 -33.55 -7.36 -5.20
N THR A 25 -33.01 -6.96 -4.06
CA THR A 25 -33.65 -7.11 -2.74
C THR A 25 -33.59 -5.79 -1.98
N PRO A 26 -34.58 -5.50 -1.11
CA PRO A 26 -34.54 -4.29 -0.30
C PRO A 26 -33.44 -4.30 0.77
N GLU A 27 -32.79 -5.44 1.00
CA GLU A 27 -31.69 -5.58 1.96
C GLU A 27 -30.33 -5.10 1.43
N HIS A 28 -30.21 -4.90 0.12
CA HIS A 28 -28.99 -4.35 -0.45
C HIS A 28 -28.73 -2.93 0.05
N ARG A 29 -27.46 -2.65 0.30
CA ARG A 29 -26.94 -1.38 0.77
C ARG A 29 -25.73 -0.97 -0.06
N CYS A 30 -25.61 0.32 -0.33
CA CYS A 30 -24.47 0.92 -0.99
C CYS A 30 -23.44 1.33 0.07
N TYR A 31 -22.19 0.89 -0.10
CA TYR A 31 -21.06 1.17 0.79
C TYR A 31 -20.03 2.12 0.15
N VAL A 32 -20.45 2.96 -0.79
CA VAL A 32 -19.53 3.89 -1.48
C VAL A 32 -18.87 4.88 -0.51
N SER A 33 -19.59 5.29 0.55
CA SER A 33 -19.05 6.15 1.62
C SER A 33 -18.44 5.37 2.80
N GLY A 34 -18.41 4.03 2.72
CA GLY A 34 -18.03 3.15 3.82
C GLY A 34 -19.15 2.81 4.81
N GLU A 35 -20.29 3.52 4.77
CA GLU A 35 -21.48 3.24 5.59
C GLU A 35 -22.59 2.61 4.75
N ALA A 36 -23.49 1.86 5.40
CA ALA A 36 -24.60 1.19 4.73
C ALA A 36 -25.71 2.18 4.35
N GLN A 37 -25.76 2.59 3.08
CA GLN A 37 -26.82 3.48 2.58
C GLN A 37 -27.92 2.71 1.86
N ASP A 38 -29.16 3.14 2.05
CA ASP A 38 -30.30 2.68 1.25
C ASP A 38 -30.13 3.08 -0.22
N ILE A 39 -30.59 2.21 -1.13
CA ILE A 39 -30.41 2.38 -2.57
C ILE A 39 -31.76 2.81 -3.18
N PRO A 40 -31.99 4.11 -3.42
CA PRO A 40 -33.24 4.61 -4.00
C PRO A 40 -33.29 4.47 -5.53
N VAL A 41 -32.32 3.74 -6.13
CA VAL A 41 -32.24 3.51 -7.57
C VAL A 41 -32.56 2.06 -7.91
N ASP A 42 -32.88 1.81 -9.18
CA ASP A 42 -33.17 0.47 -9.67
C ASP A 42 -31.93 -0.43 -9.60
N GLN A 43 -31.91 -1.32 -8.60
CA GLN A 43 -30.78 -2.19 -8.33
C GLN A 43 -30.50 -3.16 -9.47
N ALA A 44 -31.52 -3.66 -10.16
CA ALA A 44 -31.35 -4.64 -11.23
C ALA A 44 -30.62 -4.02 -12.42
N ASN A 45 -31.01 -2.80 -12.77
CA ASN A 45 -30.46 -2.10 -13.93
C ASN A 45 -29.12 -1.43 -13.65
N TYR A 46 -28.81 -1.06 -12.41
CA TYR A 46 -27.54 -0.41 -12.05
C TYR A 46 -26.63 -1.31 -11.22
N CYS A 47 -26.99 -1.59 -9.97
CA CYS A 47 -26.09 -2.22 -9.00
C CYS A 47 -25.71 -3.67 -9.33
N LEU A 48 -26.65 -4.43 -9.91
CA LEU A 48 -26.51 -5.83 -10.28
C LEU A 48 -26.16 -6.03 -11.76
N SER A 49 -25.80 -4.95 -12.46
CA SER A 49 -25.46 -4.99 -13.88
C SER A 49 -24.10 -4.35 -14.16
N GLN A 50 -23.69 -4.41 -15.42
CA GLN A 50 -22.50 -3.71 -15.90
C GLN A 50 -22.67 -2.18 -15.90
N ASN A 51 -23.90 -1.67 -15.79
CA ASN A 51 -24.18 -0.24 -15.74
C ASN A 51 -23.95 0.38 -14.35
N HIS A 52 -23.42 -0.37 -13.38
CA HIS A 52 -23.12 0.16 -12.05
C HIS A 52 -22.21 1.40 -12.06
N VAL A 53 -21.34 1.53 -13.08
CA VAL A 53 -20.49 2.72 -13.28
C VAL A 53 -21.28 4.01 -13.56
N SER A 54 -22.50 3.88 -14.09
CA SER A 54 -23.43 4.99 -14.34
C SER A 54 -24.43 5.22 -13.20
N CYS A 55 -24.32 4.44 -12.12
CA CYS A 55 -25.18 4.60 -10.95
C CYS A 55 -24.92 5.97 -10.31
N PRO A 56 -25.95 6.81 -10.07
CA PRO A 56 -25.73 8.14 -9.53
C PRO A 56 -25.13 8.11 -8.12
N LEU A 57 -25.41 7.08 -7.32
CA LEU A 57 -24.76 6.87 -6.01
C LEU A 57 -23.26 6.55 -6.17
N TYR A 58 -22.90 5.76 -7.17
CA TYR A 58 -21.50 5.42 -7.47
C TYR A 58 -20.74 6.64 -7.97
N MET A 59 -21.38 7.47 -8.80
CA MET A 59 -20.82 8.73 -9.31
C MET A 59 -20.80 9.87 -8.28
N GLY A 60 -21.33 9.66 -7.07
CA GLY A 60 -21.36 10.68 -6.02
C GLY A 60 -22.39 11.79 -6.24
N LEU A 61 -23.38 11.59 -7.13
CA LEU A 61 -24.53 12.47 -7.23
C LEU A 61 -25.47 12.17 -6.05
N SER A 62 -25.52 13.08 -5.08
CA SER A 62 -26.53 13.05 -4.03
C SER A 62 -27.91 13.28 -4.66
N LEU A 63 -28.70 12.22 -4.87
CA LEU A 63 -30.13 12.41 -5.12
C LEU A 63 -30.79 12.97 -3.86
N PRO A 64 -31.78 13.86 -4.00
CA PRO A 64 -32.44 14.50 -2.88
C PRO A 64 -33.32 13.48 -2.14
N SER A 65 -32.73 12.73 -1.21
CA SER A 65 -33.46 11.96 -0.22
C SER A 65 -33.25 12.61 1.13
N THR A 66 -34.32 13.22 1.64
CA THR A 66 -34.46 13.85 2.94
C THR A 66 -33.86 13.01 4.07
N ALA A 67 -32.66 13.38 4.53
CA ALA A 67 -32.17 13.21 5.90
C ALA A 67 -30.99 14.18 6.10
N PRO A 68 -30.97 15.00 7.17
CA PRO A 68 -29.93 16.00 7.37
C PRO A 68 -28.67 15.34 7.92
N SER A 69 -27.83 14.78 7.05
CA SER A 69 -26.42 14.59 7.39
C SER A 69 -25.66 15.85 7.03
N ALA A 70 -25.62 16.76 7.99
CA ALA A 70 -24.78 17.93 7.97
C ALA A 70 -23.31 17.50 7.97
N SER A 71 -22.74 17.21 6.80
CA SER A 71 -21.31 17.32 6.48
C SER A 71 -21.02 16.87 5.05
N ALA A 72 -21.42 17.69 4.09
CA ALA A 72 -20.76 17.71 2.78
C ALA A 72 -20.76 19.13 2.24
N ARG A 73 -20.33 20.08 3.08
CA ARG A 73 -19.85 21.36 2.58
C ARG A 73 -18.50 21.07 1.94
N MET A 74 -18.48 20.75 0.66
CA MET A 74 -17.26 20.78 -0.13
C MET A 74 -16.65 22.18 0.01
N PRO A 75 -15.45 22.35 0.60
CA PRO A 75 -14.63 23.51 0.36
C PRO A 75 -13.56 23.09 -0.65
N PHE A 76 -13.95 22.44 -1.75
CA PHE A 76 -13.08 22.32 -2.91
C PHE A 76 -13.04 23.69 -3.57
N LEU A 77 -12.35 24.65 -2.94
CA LEU A 77 -11.84 25.85 -3.60
C LEU A 77 -10.88 26.70 -2.73
N GLN A 78 -10.50 26.32 -1.50
CA GLN A 78 -9.71 27.25 -0.67
C GLN A 78 -8.64 26.68 0.27
N GLY A 79 -8.20 25.44 0.10
CA GLY A 79 -7.08 24.89 0.87
C GLY A 79 -6.14 24.11 -0.03
N GLY A 80 -4.93 24.63 -0.28
CA GLY A 80 -3.89 23.91 -1.03
C GLY A 80 -3.53 22.56 -0.41
N LEU A 81 -2.56 21.83 -0.99
CA LEU A 81 -2.24 20.44 -0.59
C LEU A 81 -2.17 20.22 0.94
N ARG A 82 -1.69 21.21 1.71
CA ARG A 82 -1.66 21.17 3.18
C ARG A 82 -3.03 21.03 3.86
N GLY A 83 -4.09 21.67 3.35
CA GLY A 83 -5.44 21.60 3.90
C GLY A 83 -6.10 20.23 3.68
N TRP A 84 -5.79 19.60 2.54
CA TRP A 84 -6.24 18.25 2.24
C TRP A 84 -5.59 17.21 3.18
N PHE A 85 -4.29 17.34 3.46
CA PHE A 85 -3.61 16.44 4.41
C PHE A 85 -4.15 16.54 5.84
N THR A 86 -4.62 17.72 6.26
CA THR A 86 -5.20 17.91 7.60
C THR A 86 -6.64 17.40 7.72
N SER A 87 -7.32 17.15 6.61
CA SER A 87 -8.70 16.63 6.58
C SER A 87 -8.78 15.11 6.77
N LEU A 88 -7.66 14.39 6.72
CA LEU A 88 -7.62 12.94 6.91
C LEU A 88 -7.75 12.56 8.39
N ASN A 89 -8.32 11.39 8.66
CA ASN A 89 -8.43 10.79 9.98
C ASN A 89 -7.04 10.75 10.67
N PRO A 90 -6.91 11.13 11.96
CA PRO A 90 -5.62 11.21 12.64
C PRO A 90 -4.78 9.92 12.59
N ARG A 91 -5.43 8.74 12.57
CA ARG A 91 -4.75 7.45 12.40
C ARG A 91 -4.13 7.28 11.00
N ASP A 92 -4.82 7.73 9.97
CA ASP A 92 -4.33 7.57 8.59
C ASP A 92 -3.19 8.56 8.33
N ARG A 93 -3.24 9.74 8.94
CA ARG A 93 -2.18 10.75 8.85
C ARG A 93 -0.83 10.25 9.37
N THR A 94 -0.82 9.46 10.45
CA THR A 94 0.44 8.90 10.98
C THR A 94 0.99 7.81 10.07
N ILE A 95 0.12 6.96 9.50
CA ILE A 95 0.52 5.90 8.56
C ILE A 95 1.14 6.51 7.31
N TYR A 96 0.45 7.46 6.66
CA TYR A 96 0.98 8.11 5.46
C TYR A 96 2.25 8.93 5.76
N GLY A 97 2.32 9.58 6.91
CA GLY A 97 3.53 10.28 7.36
C GLY A 97 4.73 9.35 7.50
N ALA A 98 4.54 8.18 8.13
CA ALA A 98 5.59 7.19 8.30
C ALA A 98 6.09 6.65 6.94
N VAL A 99 5.17 6.32 6.03
CA VAL A 99 5.53 5.86 4.67
C VAL A 99 6.33 6.91 3.91
N LEU A 100 5.92 8.18 3.99
CA LEU A 100 6.61 9.28 3.30
C LEU A 100 8.04 9.49 3.85
N VAL A 101 8.21 9.41 5.17
CA VAL A 101 9.54 9.49 5.80
C VAL A 101 10.45 8.35 5.32
N ILE A 102 9.94 7.11 5.27
CA ILE A 102 10.72 5.95 4.79
C ILE A 102 11.17 6.15 3.33
N VAL A 103 10.27 6.65 2.47
CA VAL A 103 10.58 6.93 1.06
C VAL A 103 11.67 8.01 0.96
N LEU A 104 11.58 9.08 1.75
CA LEU A 104 12.61 10.13 1.75
C LEU A 104 13.98 9.61 2.21
N ILE A 105 14.03 8.71 3.21
CA ILE A 105 15.27 8.09 3.66
C ILE A 105 15.89 7.25 2.54
N MET A 106 15.09 6.41 1.87
CA MET A 106 15.54 5.61 0.73
C MET A 106 16.13 6.51 -0.36
N VAL A 107 15.39 7.53 -0.81
CA VAL A 107 15.85 8.46 -1.84
C VAL A 107 17.12 9.19 -1.42
N GLY A 108 17.19 9.70 -0.18
CA GLY A 108 18.37 10.38 0.35
C GLY A 108 19.61 9.49 0.38
N MET A 109 19.46 8.23 0.79
CA MET A 109 20.54 7.25 0.79
C MET A 109 21.04 6.96 -0.63
N TYR A 110 20.15 6.76 -1.60
CA TYR A 110 20.55 6.57 -3.00
C TYR A 110 21.27 7.79 -3.57
N LEU A 111 20.82 9.01 -3.26
CA LEU A 111 21.49 10.24 -3.67
C LEU A 111 22.87 10.38 -3.03
N ALA A 112 23.02 10.04 -1.75
CA ALA A 112 24.29 10.10 -1.05
C ALA A 112 25.31 9.09 -1.63
N LEU A 113 24.90 7.83 -1.84
CA LEU A 113 25.73 6.80 -2.47
C LEU A 113 26.08 7.18 -3.92
N GLY A 114 25.13 7.72 -4.66
CA GLY A 114 25.37 8.26 -6.01
C GLY A 114 26.39 9.40 -6.00
N MET A 115 26.24 10.37 -5.10
CA MET A 115 27.18 11.49 -4.98
C MET A 115 28.58 11.02 -4.56
N GLN A 116 28.72 10.02 -3.69
CA GLN A 116 30.03 9.45 -3.35
C GLN A 116 30.75 8.84 -4.57
N LEU A 117 30.03 8.34 -5.56
CA LEU A 117 30.60 7.84 -6.81
C LEU A 117 31.02 8.96 -7.77
N LEU A 118 30.38 10.13 -7.67
CA LEU A 118 30.60 11.29 -8.54
C LEU A 118 31.65 12.25 -7.98
N LEU A 119 31.79 12.36 -6.65
CA LEU A 119 32.81 13.18 -6.02
C LEU A 119 34.08 12.35 -5.77
N PRO A 120 35.22 12.66 -6.42
CA PRO A 120 36.50 12.10 -6.00
C PRO A 120 36.72 12.49 -4.54
N ALA A 121 37.01 11.50 -3.69
CA ALA A 121 37.26 11.72 -2.28
C ALA A 121 38.30 12.83 -2.10
N THR A 122 37.87 14.01 -1.65
CA THR A 122 38.77 15.02 -1.09
C THR A 122 39.46 14.34 0.07
N THR A 123 40.70 13.96 -0.19
CA THR A 123 41.59 13.26 0.73
C THR A 123 41.80 14.19 1.91
N ILE A 124 41.08 13.94 3.01
CA ILE A 124 41.44 14.53 4.29
C ILE A 124 42.78 13.89 4.63
N GLY A 125 43.85 14.68 4.51
CA GLY A 125 45.20 14.29 4.86
C GLY A 125 45.26 13.91 6.33
N ILE A 126 45.13 12.61 6.62
CA ILE A 126 45.72 12.02 7.81
C ILE A 126 47.20 11.92 7.47
N GLU A 127 47.97 12.87 8.00
CA GLU A 127 49.42 12.84 8.05
C GLU A 127 49.85 11.53 8.73
N SER A 128 50.15 10.53 7.92
CA SER A 128 50.74 9.28 8.37
C SER A 128 52.18 9.58 8.78
N ASN A 129 52.39 9.75 10.08
CA ASN A 129 53.70 9.71 10.71
C ASN A 129 54.35 8.34 10.39
N PRO A 130 55.44 8.27 9.60
CA PRO A 130 56.18 7.04 9.45
C PRO A 130 57.11 6.86 10.65
N ASP A 131 57.49 5.62 10.92
CA ASP A 131 58.47 5.18 11.91
C ASP A 131 57.91 4.79 13.28
N SER A 132 57.53 3.51 13.39
CA SER A 132 58.13 2.70 14.46
C SER A 132 58.18 1.23 14.04
N ASN A 133 59.42 0.78 13.80
CA ASN A 133 59.84 -0.60 13.61
C ASN A 133 59.27 -1.57 14.66
N SER A 134 58.85 -2.78 14.23
CA SER A 134 59.46 -4.03 14.73
C SER A 134 58.99 -5.26 13.94
N PRO A 135 59.88 -6.22 13.60
CA PRO A 135 59.54 -7.46 12.91
C PRO A 135 59.52 -8.69 13.85
N GLN A 136 58.50 -9.54 13.75
CA GLN A 136 58.55 -10.96 14.17
C GLN A 136 57.52 -11.72 13.32
N ARG A 137 57.92 -12.43 12.26
CA ARG A 137 58.57 -13.76 12.21
C ARG A 137 57.62 -14.92 12.61
N THR A 138 56.99 -15.45 11.55
CA THR A 138 56.78 -16.85 11.13
C THR A 138 55.92 -17.84 11.93
N SER A 139 55.27 -18.67 11.10
CA SER A 139 54.77 -20.03 11.30
C SER A 139 53.30 -20.08 11.76
N ASP A 140 52.39 -20.85 11.15
CA ASP A 140 52.62 -22.08 10.44
C ASP A 140 51.50 -22.42 9.44
N THR A 141 51.94 -23.25 8.51
CA THR A 141 51.23 -23.92 7.42
C THR A 141 50.17 -24.89 7.95
N GLY A 142 49.01 -24.95 7.32
CA GLY A 142 47.97 -25.94 7.62
C GLY A 142 47.03 -26.14 6.44
N ILE A 143 47.51 -26.88 5.45
CA ILE A 143 46.78 -27.33 4.27
C ILE A 143 45.90 -28.53 4.65
N LEU A 144 44.60 -28.50 4.35
CA LEU A 144 43.93 -29.47 3.46
C LEU A 144 42.41 -29.22 3.37
N PRO A 145 41.82 -29.40 2.17
CA PRO A 145 40.39 -29.44 1.91
C PRO A 145 39.85 -30.88 2.06
N SER A 146 38.55 -31.03 2.27
CA SER A 146 37.76 -32.13 1.69
C SER A 146 36.28 -32.00 2.07
N ASP A 147 35.43 -32.11 1.05
CA ASP A 147 34.22 -32.96 0.93
C ASP A 147 33.28 -33.01 2.15
N VAL A 148 31.96 -32.83 2.01
CA VAL A 148 31.06 -33.78 1.35
C VAL A 148 29.70 -33.09 1.09
N LEU A 149 29.21 -33.16 -0.15
CA LEU A 149 27.79 -33.08 -0.52
C LEU A 149 27.43 -34.45 -1.13
N PRO A 150 26.38 -35.13 -0.63
CA PRO A 150 25.26 -35.38 -1.54
C PRO A 150 23.86 -35.37 -0.87
N THR A 151 22.92 -34.77 -1.62
CA THR A 151 21.59 -35.30 -1.99
C THR A 151 20.88 -36.27 -1.03
N ALA A 152 19.76 -35.80 -0.45
CA ALA A 152 18.66 -36.65 -0.02
C ALA A 152 17.35 -36.21 -0.68
N THR A 153 16.74 -37.17 -1.38
CA THR A 153 15.55 -37.13 -2.23
C THR A 153 14.27 -36.96 -1.40
N PRO A 154 13.26 -36.17 -1.83
CA PRO A 154 11.92 -36.23 -1.24
C PRO A 154 11.16 -37.47 -1.75
N VAL A 155 10.70 -38.30 -0.82
CA VAL A 155 9.80 -39.43 -1.08
C VAL A 155 8.36 -38.89 -1.18
N MET A 156 7.73 -39.06 -2.35
CA MET A 156 6.27 -39.00 -2.52
C MET A 156 5.66 -40.33 -2.08
N ILE A 157 4.60 -40.29 -1.26
CA ILE A 157 3.69 -41.42 -1.05
C ILE A 157 2.24 -40.89 -1.23
N PRO A 158 1.38 -41.62 -1.97
CA PRO A 158 0.12 -41.11 -2.50
C PRO A 158 -1.07 -41.16 -1.52
N TYR A 159 -2.11 -40.45 -1.95
CA TYR A 159 -3.48 -40.40 -1.42
C TYR A 159 -4.14 -41.78 -1.24
N GLU A 160 -4.84 -41.95 -0.12
CA GLU A 160 -6.15 -42.60 -0.04
C GLU A 160 -7.17 -41.62 0.54
#